data_AF-A0A0D2VJJ4-F1
#
_entry.id   AF-A0A0D2VJJ4-F1
#
_cell.length_a   1.000
_cell.length_b   1.000
_cell.length_c   1.000
_cell.angle_alpha   90.00
_cell.angle_beta   90.00
_cell.angle_gamma   90.00
#
_symmetry.space_group_name_H-M   'P 1'
#
loop_
_entity.id
_entity.type
_entity.pdbx_description
1 polymer ?
#
loop_
_entity_poly.entity_id
_entity_poly.type
_entity_poly.pdbx_seq_one_letter_code
_entity_poly.pdbx_strand_id
1 'polypeptide(L)'
;MDAEYEGNVEATGEDYSVEPGESRRPFRSLLDVGLVRTTTGNRVFGVLKGALDGGIDIPHSEKRFAGFNKDNKQLDPEVHRKYIYGGHVASYMRTLMEDEPEKYQSHFSEYIKRGIEADNLEGVYKKVHAAIRANPEAKKSEKPPPKEHKRYNLKKLSYEERKAKLIDRLKALNSAAGVDSDEDDE
;
A
#
# COMPACT_ATOMS: atom_id res chain seq x y z
N MET A 1 13.25 18.44 -16.60
CA MET A 1 11.84 18.19 -16.22
C MET A 1 11.67 18.44 -14.74
N ASP A 2 12.48 17.83 -13.87
CA ASP A 2 12.36 18.01 -12.41
C ASP A 2 12.44 19.48 -11.96
N ALA A 3 13.37 20.28 -12.51
CA ALA A 3 13.48 21.71 -12.22
C ALA A 3 12.48 22.60 -12.98
N GLU A 4 11.80 22.07 -14.00
CA GLU A 4 10.85 22.84 -14.83
C GLU A 4 9.42 22.69 -14.30
N TYR A 5 9.10 21.52 -13.75
CA TYR A 5 7.79 21.17 -13.22
C TYR A 5 7.91 20.69 -11.78
N GLU A 6 8.28 21.61 -10.87
CA GLU A 6 8.45 21.32 -9.45
C GLU A 6 7.12 21.01 -8.73
N GLY A 7 6.00 21.36 -9.37
CA GLY A 7 4.66 21.20 -8.81
C GLY A 7 4.36 22.19 -7.69
N ASN A 8 3.50 21.79 -6.75
CA ASN A 8 3.13 22.62 -5.61
C ASN A 8 3.99 22.29 -4.40
N VAL A 9 4.95 23.16 -4.06
CA VAL A 9 5.92 22.92 -2.98
C VAL A 9 5.23 22.71 -1.62
N GLU A 10 4.17 23.45 -1.35
CA GLU A 10 3.37 23.27 -0.14
C GLU A 10 2.01 22.66 -0.50
N ALA A 11 1.58 21.64 0.24
CA ALA A 11 0.31 21.01 -0.04
C ALA A 11 -0.83 21.86 0.54
N THR A 12 -1.35 22.78 -0.27
CA THR A 12 -2.46 23.69 0.10
C THR A 12 -3.80 22.96 0.17
N GLY A 13 -3.93 21.83 -0.54
CA GLY A 13 -5.16 21.04 -0.65
C GLY A 13 -6.10 21.49 -1.75
N GLU A 14 -5.75 22.55 -2.47
CA GLU A 14 -6.47 23.04 -3.65
C GLU A 14 -6.27 22.13 -4.85
N ASP A 15 -7.18 22.20 -5.82
CA ASP A 15 -7.00 21.52 -7.10
C ASP A 15 -5.78 22.08 -7.84
N TYR A 16 -4.94 21.21 -8.40
CA TYR A 16 -3.72 21.62 -9.08
C TYR A 16 -3.51 20.80 -10.34
N SER A 17 -3.32 21.51 -11.46
CA SER A 17 -2.91 20.94 -12.73
C SER A 17 -1.66 21.69 -13.21
N VAL A 18 -0.65 20.94 -13.63
CA VAL A 18 0.56 21.54 -14.17
C VAL A 18 0.29 22.05 -15.59
N GLU A 19 0.54 23.33 -15.82
CA GLU A 19 0.38 23.94 -17.14
C GLU A 19 1.64 23.73 -17.99
N PRO A 20 1.50 23.56 -19.32
CA PRO A 20 2.65 23.39 -20.20
C PRO A 20 3.46 24.69 -20.28
N GLY A 21 4.76 24.58 -20.00
CA GLY A 21 5.73 25.65 -20.23
C GLY A 21 6.06 25.85 -21.72
N GLU A 22 6.92 26.82 -22.00
CA GLU A 22 7.34 27.16 -23.37
C GLU A 22 8.24 26.10 -24.01
N SER A 23 8.94 25.31 -23.20
CA SER A 23 9.95 24.36 -23.69
C SER A 23 9.33 22.97 -23.91
N ARG A 24 9.41 22.09 -22.92
CA ARG A 24 8.97 20.69 -23.01
C ARG A 24 7.70 20.54 -22.19
N ARG A 25 6.68 19.88 -22.74
CA ARG A 25 5.42 19.61 -22.02
C ARG A 25 5.63 18.75 -20.76
N PRO A 26 4.78 18.91 -19.72
CA PRO A 26 4.83 18.08 -18.53
C PRO A 26 4.58 16.61 -18.88
N PHE A 27 5.05 15.71 -18.01
CA PHE A 27 4.84 14.29 -18.20
C PHE A 27 3.36 13.96 -18.01
N ARG A 28 2.69 13.56 -19.09
CA ARG A 28 1.28 13.18 -19.06
C ARG A 28 1.14 11.70 -18.70
N SER A 29 0.32 11.41 -17.70
CA SER A 29 -0.04 10.05 -17.30
C SER A 29 -1.54 9.90 -17.04
N LEU A 30 -2.00 8.67 -16.94
CA LEU A 30 -3.39 8.33 -16.65
C LEU A 30 -3.44 7.52 -15.36
N LEU A 31 -4.39 7.83 -14.49
CA LEU A 31 -4.61 7.07 -13.27
C LEU A 31 -5.34 5.75 -13.58
N ASP A 32 -4.67 4.63 -13.33
CA ASP A 32 -5.29 3.31 -13.32
C ASP A 32 -5.69 2.93 -11.88
N VAL A 33 -6.99 2.80 -11.63
CA VAL A 33 -7.53 2.41 -10.32
C VAL A 33 -7.65 0.89 -10.16
N GLY A 34 -7.42 0.12 -11.23
CA GLY A 34 -7.64 -1.31 -11.27
C GLY A 34 -9.08 -1.68 -10.90
N LEU A 35 -9.22 -2.55 -9.89
CA LEU A 35 -10.52 -3.02 -9.38
C LEU A 35 -11.02 -2.21 -8.17
N VAL A 36 -10.31 -1.16 -7.76
CA VAL A 36 -10.69 -0.35 -6.61
C VAL A 36 -11.92 0.49 -6.93
N ARG A 37 -12.92 0.47 -6.04
CA ARG A 37 -14.11 1.32 -6.18
C ARG A 37 -13.73 2.80 -6.04
N THR A 38 -14.12 3.61 -7.02
CA THR A 38 -13.84 5.05 -7.08
C THR A 38 -14.78 5.87 -6.17
N THR A 39 -14.69 5.67 -4.87
CA THR A 39 -15.40 6.48 -3.87
C THR A 39 -14.67 7.80 -3.61
N THR A 40 -15.42 8.85 -3.26
CA THR A 40 -14.84 10.12 -2.83
C THR A 40 -14.03 9.92 -1.54
N GLY A 41 -12.83 10.49 -1.47
CA GLY A 41 -11.91 10.34 -0.34
C GLY A 41 -11.13 9.01 -0.31
N ASN A 42 -11.17 8.21 -1.38
CA ASN A 42 -10.34 7.01 -1.47
C ASN A 42 -8.84 7.39 -1.55
N ARG A 43 -7.97 6.63 -0.87
CA ARG A 43 -6.52 6.85 -0.81
C ARG A 43 -5.83 6.85 -2.19
N VAL A 44 -6.38 6.14 -3.18
CA VAL A 44 -5.87 6.18 -4.56
C VAL A 44 -5.90 7.62 -5.11
N PHE A 45 -6.91 8.41 -4.77
CA PHE A 45 -6.99 9.81 -5.16
C PHE A 45 -6.08 10.72 -4.31
N GLY A 46 -5.65 10.28 -3.12
CA GLY A 46 -4.57 10.94 -2.38
C GLY A 46 -3.21 10.77 -3.09
N VAL A 47 -2.96 9.59 -3.68
CA VAL A 47 -1.78 9.36 -4.52
C VAL A 47 -1.84 10.21 -5.79
N LEU A 48 -3.01 10.27 -6.44
CA LEU A 48 -3.25 11.17 -7.56
C LEU A 48 -2.89 12.62 -7.18
N LYS A 49 -3.40 13.12 -6.05
CA LYS A 49 -3.09 14.48 -5.60
C LYS A 49 -1.59 14.68 -5.36
N GLY A 50 -0.92 13.74 -4.70
CA GLY A 50 0.53 13.80 -4.50
C GLY A 50 1.33 13.81 -5.81
N ALA A 51 0.88 13.10 -6.84
CA ALA A 51 1.51 13.11 -8.17
C ALA A 51 1.30 14.45 -8.88
N LEU A 52 0.11 15.05 -8.78
CA LEU A 52 -0.19 16.38 -9.30
C LEU A 52 0.68 17.44 -8.62
N ASP A 53 0.73 17.44 -7.28
CA ASP A 53 1.58 18.35 -6.50
C ASP A 53 3.09 18.10 -6.72
N GLY A 54 3.45 16.95 -7.30
CA GLY A 54 4.80 16.61 -7.76
C GLY A 54 5.09 17.01 -9.21
N GLY A 55 4.16 17.68 -9.91
CA GLY A 55 4.37 18.21 -11.26
C GLY A 55 4.03 17.26 -12.41
N ILE A 56 3.28 16.19 -12.15
CA ILE A 56 2.82 15.25 -13.20
C ILE A 56 1.47 15.73 -13.76
N ASP A 57 1.33 15.78 -15.09
CA ASP A 57 0.04 16.05 -15.74
C ASP A 57 -0.82 14.78 -15.71
N ILE A 58 -1.90 14.79 -14.93
CA ILE A 58 -2.87 13.71 -14.90
C ILE A 58 -4.25 14.32 -15.10
N PRO A 59 -4.99 13.97 -16.17
CA PRO A 59 -6.36 14.44 -16.35
C PRO A 59 -7.25 13.96 -15.19
N HIS A 60 -7.86 14.88 -14.45
CA HIS A 60 -8.64 14.57 -13.26
C HIS A 60 -9.80 15.53 -13.01
N SER A 61 -10.55 15.27 -11.94
CA SER A 61 -11.59 16.15 -11.41
C SER A 61 -11.57 16.06 -9.88
N GLU A 62 -11.77 17.20 -9.22
CA GLU A 62 -11.81 17.33 -7.75
C GLU A 62 -12.90 16.51 -7.05
N LYS A 63 -13.90 15.99 -7.79
CA LYS A 63 -15.08 15.26 -7.25
C LYS A 63 -14.74 14.02 -6.41
N ARG A 64 -13.53 13.49 -6.56
CA ARG A 64 -13.08 12.27 -5.87
C ARG A 64 -12.12 12.54 -4.72
N PHE A 65 -11.70 13.78 -4.53
CA PHE A 65 -10.84 14.19 -3.44
C PHE A 65 -11.58 14.23 -2.10
N ALA A 66 -10.84 14.02 -1.01
CA ALA A 66 -11.37 14.18 0.34
C ALA A 66 -11.74 15.66 0.57
N GLY A 67 -12.87 15.93 1.21
CA GLY A 67 -13.38 17.31 1.35
C GLY A 67 -14.29 17.79 0.21
N PHE A 68 -14.50 17.00 -0.85
CA PHE A 68 -15.49 17.33 -1.87
C PHE A 68 -16.92 17.12 -1.34
N ASN A 69 -17.72 18.18 -1.36
CA ASN A 69 -19.14 18.13 -1.01
C ASN A 69 -20.00 17.96 -2.28
N LYS A 70 -20.82 16.90 -2.30
CA LYS A 70 -21.70 16.59 -3.46
C LYS A 70 -22.84 17.59 -3.65
N ASP A 71 -23.34 18.17 -2.56
CA ASP A 71 -24.48 19.09 -2.59
C ASP A 71 -24.05 20.45 -3.12
N ASN A 72 -22.94 20.97 -2.58
CA ASN A 72 -22.38 22.26 -3.00
C ASN A 72 -21.50 22.16 -4.26
N LYS A 73 -21.14 20.93 -4.68
CA LYS A 73 -20.27 20.62 -5.83
C LYS A 73 -18.93 21.36 -5.80
N GLN A 74 -18.36 21.53 -4.62
CA GLN A 74 -17.11 22.23 -4.39
C GLN A 74 -16.20 21.40 -3.48
N LEU A 75 -14.89 21.47 -3.75
CA LEU A 75 -13.85 20.98 -2.87
C LEU A 75 -13.60 21.98 -1.75
N ASP A 76 -13.58 21.51 -0.51
CA ASP A 76 -13.04 22.26 0.63
C ASP A 76 -11.52 21.99 0.74
N PRO A 77 -10.65 22.97 0.40
CA PRO A 77 -9.21 22.78 0.42
C PRO A 77 -8.67 22.57 1.83
N GLU A 78 -9.30 23.14 2.86
CA GLU A 78 -8.85 23.01 4.25
C GLU A 78 -9.06 21.58 4.76
N VAL A 79 -10.23 21.00 4.45
CA VAL A 79 -10.50 19.60 4.75
C VAL A 79 -9.54 18.71 3.96
N HIS A 80 -9.33 18.98 2.67
CA HIS A 80 -8.41 18.20 1.86
C HIS A 80 -6.98 18.23 2.41
N ARG A 81 -6.47 19.42 2.77
CA ARG A 81 -5.19 19.63 3.42
C ARG A 81 -5.08 18.89 4.75
N LYS A 82 -6.14 18.88 5.55
CA LYS A 82 -6.22 18.10 6.80
C LYS A 82 -6.08 16.59 6.53
N TYR A 83 -6.56 16.09 5.40
CA TYR A 83 -6.34 14.69 5.02
C TYR A 83 -4.90 14.42 4.57
N ILE A 84 -4.28 15.33 3.81
CA ILE A 84 -2.89 15.22 3.36
C ILE A 84 -1.92 15.15 4.54
N TYR A 85 -2.05 16.04 5.51
CA TYR A 85 -1.15 16.10 6.67
C TYR A 85 -1.58 15.23 7.86
N GLY A 86 -2.53 14.32 7.66
CA GLY A 86 -2.96 13.39 8.72
C GLY A 86 -3.75 14.03 9.86
N GLY A 87 -4.22 15.27 9.73
CA GLY A 87 -4.98 15.96 10.77
C GLY A 87 -6.29 15.27 11.18
N HIS A 88 -6.89 14.46 10.30
CA HIS A 88 -8.02 13.59 10.64
C HIS A 88 -7.63 12.46 11.61
N VAL A 89 -6.44 11.87 11.43
CA VAL A 89 -5.87 10.88 12.35
C VAL A 89 -5.54 11.54 13.68
N ALA A 90 -4.91 12.73 13.64
CA ALA A 90 -4.61 13.49 14.85
C ALA A 90 -5.87 13.83 15.65
N SER A 91 -6.95 14.23 14.97
CA SER A 91 -8.25 14.48 15.64
C SER A 91 -8.77 13.21 16.31
N TYR A 92 -8.69 12.05 15.64
CA TYR A 92 -9.12 10.77 16.21
C TYR A 92 -8.25 10.31 17.39
N MET A 93 -6.94 10.55 17.32
CA MET A 93 -6.02 10.31 18.44
C MET A 93 -6.43 11.10 19.69
N ARG A 94 -6.76 12.40 19.54
CA ARG A 94 -7.18 13.24 20.67
C ARG A 94 -8.48 12.75 21.29
N THR A 95 -9.50 12.49 20.47
CA THR A 95 -10.79 11.96 20.95
C THR A 95 -10.61 10.65 21.71
N LEU A 96 -9.84 9.69 21.17
CA LEU A 96 -9.61 8.42 21.86
C LEU A 96 -8.77 8.56 23.12
N MET A 97 -7.84 9.50 23.16
CA MET A 97 -7.02 9.73 24.35
C MET A 97 -7.85 10.26 25.52
N GLU A 98 -8.86 11.09 25.24
CA GLU A 98 -9.77 11.67 26.24
C GLU A 98 -10.90 10.69 26.63
N ASP A 99 -11.57 10.10 25.64
CA ASP A 99 -12.79 9.30 25.86
C ASP A 99 -12.48 7.83 26.21
N GLU A 100 -11.47 7.22 25.56
CA GLU A 100 -11.23 5.77 25.60
C GLU A 100 -9.72 5.42 25.56
N PRO A 101 -8.96 5.68 26.63
CA PRO A 101 -7.50 5.54 26.63
C PRO A 101 -7.00 4.12 26.35
N GLU A 102 -7.77 3.09 26.69
CA GLU A 102 -7.43 1.70 26.36
C GLU A 102 -7.45 1.45 24.84
N LYS A 103 -8.46 1.99 24.14
CA LYS A 103 -8.52 1.91 22.67
C LYS A 103 -7.39 2.71 22.04
N TYR A 104 -7.08 3.89 22.58
CA TYR A 104 -5.92 4.67 22.12
C TYR A 104 -4.63 3.86 22.17
N GLN A 105 -4.36 3.18 23.29
CA GLN A 105 -3.16 2.34 23.44
C GLN A 105 -3.11 1.19 22.42
N SER A 106 -4.24 0.54 22.15
CA SER A 106 -4.29 -0.56 21.18
C SER A 106 -4.15 -0.09 19.73
N HIS A 107 -4.90 0.94 19.32
CA HIS A 107 -4.94 1.45 17.95
C HIS A 107 -3.65 2.18 17.56
N PHE A 108 -3.06 2.93 18.49
CA PHE A 108 -1.87 3.75 18.24
C PHE A 108 -0.61 3.20 18.92
N SER A 109 -0.58 1.89 19.21
CA SER A 109 0.56 1.24 19.88
C SER A 109 1.92 1.51 19.21
N GLU A 110 1.98 1.50 17.87
CA GLU A 110 3.22 1.81 17.14
C GLU A 110 3.59 3.29 17.19
N TYR A 111 2.60 4.18 17.25
CA TYR A 111 2.83 5.63 17.35
C TYR A 111 3.42 5.95 18.72
N ILE A 112 2.86 5.36 19.79
CA ILE A 112 3.36 5.47 21.16
C ILE A 112 4.81 4.96 21.24
N LYS A 113 5.09 3.77 20.67
CA LYS A 113 6.45 3.20 20.62
C LYS A 113 7.47 4.10 19.91
N ARG A 114 7.02 4.89 18.93
CA ARG A 114 7.87 5.80 18.13
C ARG A 114 7.84 7.25 18.63
N GLY A 115 7.10 7.56 19.69
CA GLY A 115 6.95 8.92 20.22
C GLY A 115 6.23 9.88 19.26
N ILE A 116 5.29 9.37 18.45
CA ILE A 116 4.50 10.19 17.52
C ILE A 116 3.19 10.56 18.20
N GLU A 117 3.03 11.86 18.48
CA GLU A 117 1.83 12.43 19.09
C GLU A 117 0.94 13.13 18.04
N ALA A 118 -0.32 13.38 18.41
CA ALA A 118 -1.31 13.99 17.52
C ALA A 118 -0.84 15.35 16.97
N ASP A 119 -0.20 16.17 17.79
CA ASP A 119 0.23 17.52 17.41
C ASP A 119 1.49 17.53 16.54
N ASN A 120 2.32 16.47 16.64
CA ASN A 120 3.54 16.34 15.87
C ASN A 120 3.29 15.77 14.45
N LEU A 121 2.12 15.20 14.19
CA LEU A 121 1.84 14.42 12.98
C LEU A 121 1.95 15.26 11.69
N GLU A 122 1.42 16.48 11.68
CA GLU A 122 1.55 17.39 10.53
C GLU A 122 3.03 17.74 10.26
N GLY A 123 3.81 17.98 11.32
CA GLY A 123 5.24 18.25 11.22
C GLY A 123 6.03 17.08 10.65
N VAL A 124 5.64 15.84 10.99
CA VAL A 124 6.25 14.62 10.40
C VAL A 124 6.02 14.57 8.90
N TYR A 125 4.79 14.77 8.42
CA TYR A 125 4.48 14.73 6.98
C TYR A 125 5.18 15.84 6.20
N LYS A 126 5.23 17.07 6.71
CA LYS A 126 5.99 18.18 6.07
C LYS A 126 7.48 17.83 5.92
N LYS A 127 8.10 17.27 6.96
CA LYS A 127 9.50 16.81 6.92
C LYS A 127 9.69 15.71 5.87
N VAL A 128 8.76 14.77 5.78
CA VAL A 128 8.79 13.69 4.78
C VAL A 128 8.68 14.25 3.36
N HIS A 129 7.77 15.18 3.09
CA HIS A 129 7.64 15.80 1.77
C HIS A 129 8.94 16.52 1.36
N ALA A 130 9.54 17.28 2.26
CA ALA A 130 10.83 17.93 2.03
C ALA A 130 11.95 16.91 1.76
N ALA A 131 12.01 15.82 2.52
CA ALA A 131 13.01 14.77 2.34
C ALA A 131 12.87 14.03 1.01
N ILE A 132 11.64 13.73 0.57
CA ILE A 132 11.37 13.10 -0.73
C ILE A 132 11.81 14.00 -1.88
N ARG A 133 11.53 15.30 -1.82
CA ARG A 133 11.99 16.26 -2.84
C ARG A 133 13.51 16.39 -2.86
N ALA A 134 14.15 16.39 -1.70
CA ALA A 134 15.61 16.48 -1.60
C ALA A 134 16.32 15.23 -2.14
N ASN A 135 15.73 14.04 -1.99
CA ASN A 135 16.29 12.80 -2.51
C ASN A 135 15.21 11.83 -3.02
N PRO A 136 14.82 11.92 -4.30
CA PRO A 136 13.79 11.09 -4.89
C PRO A 136 14.27 9.68 -5.29
N GLU A 137 15.58 9.40 -5.21
CA GLU A 137 16.14 8.14 -5.68
C GLU A 137 15.77 6.95 -4.79
N ALA A 138 15.30 5.87 -5.42
CA ALA A 138 15.00 4.64 -4.71
C ALA A 138 16.29 3.90 -4.32
N LYS A 139 16.50 3.70 -3.02
CA LYS A 139 17.61 2.89 -2.49
C LYS A 139 17.39 1.42 -2.82
N LYS A 140 18.18 0.88 -3.76
CA LYS A 140 18.16 -0.54 -4.10
C LYS A 140 18.81 -1.38 -3.00
N SER A 141 18.38 -2.63 -2.87
CA SER A 141 19.01 -3.55 -1.93
C SER A 141 20.39 -3.95 -2.44
N GLU A 142 21.39 -3.83 -1.57
CA GLU A 142 22.76 -4.31 -1.81
C GLU A 142 22.92 -5.82 -1.56
N LYS A 143 21.80 -6.52 -1.27
CA LYS A 143 21.82 -7.94 -0.97
C LYS A 143 22.29 -8.71 -2.21
N PRO A 144 23.37 -9.51 -2.10
CA PRO A 144 23.80 -10.33 -3.23
C PRO A 144 22.72 -11.37 -3.56
N PRO A 145 22.63 -11.81 -4.82
CA PRO A 145 21.78 -12.93 -5.16
C PRO A 145 22.18 -14.15 -4.31
N PRO A 146 21.21 -14.98 -3.88
CA PRO A 146 21.52 -16.18 -3.10
C PRO A 146 22.46 -17.09 -3.90
N LYS A 147 23.54 -17.56 -3.26
CA LYS A 147 24.54 -18.44 -3.90
C LYS A 147 23.95 -19.75 -4.38
N GLU A 148 22.95 -20.25 -3.66
CA GLU A 148 22.24 -21.48 -3.99
C GLU A 148 20.72 -21.22 -4.00
N HIS A 149 20.05 -21.78 -5.00
CA HIS A 149 18.59 -21.71 -5.08
C HIS A 149 17.95 -22.65 -4.05
N LYS A 150 17.52 -22.10 -2.92
CA LYS A 150 16.75 -22.85 -1.92
C LYS A 150 15.35 -23.13 -2.45
N ARG A 151 15.06 -24.40 -2.71
CA ARG A 151 13.73 -24.86 -3.14
C ARG A 151 12.85 -25.11 -1.91
N TYR A 152 11.78 -24.32 -1.76
CA TYR A 152 10.80 -24.51 -0.68
C TYR A 152 9.71 -25.53 -1.02
N ASN A 153 9.42 -25.69 -2.31
CA ASN A 153 8.39 -26.63 -2.78
C ASN A 153 8.99 -28.00 -3.04
N LEU A 154 8.23 -29.07 -2.76
CA LEU A 154 8.63 -30.43 -3.08
C LEU A 154 9.03 -30.59 -4.56
N LYS A 155 10.03 -31.43 -4.82
CA LYS A 155 10.38 -31.83 -6.18
C LYS A 155 9.22 -32.61 -6.77
N LYS A 156 8.78 -32.21 -7.97
CA LYS A 156 7.76 -32.96 -8.71
C LYS A 156 8.34 -34.35 -8.96
N LEU A 157 7.68 -35.38 -8.43
CA LEU A 157 8.13 -36.75 -8.63
C LEU A 157 8.21 -37.06 -10.12
N SER A 158 9.27 -37.75 -10.51
CA SER A 158 9.43 -38.31 -11.85
C SER A 158 8.35 -39.37 -12.11
N TYR A 159 8.15 -39.74 -13.37
CA TYR A 159 7.21 -40.80 -13.72
C TYR A 159 7.60 -42.14 -13.07
N GLU A 160 8.90 -42.45 -13.05
CA GLU A 160 9.44 -43.68 -12.45
C GLU A 160 9.24 -43.70 -10.93
N GLU A 161 9.50 -42.60 -10.23
CA GLU A 161 9.25 -42.48 -8.79
C GLU A 161 7.77 -42.64 -8.45
N ARG A 162 6.86 -42.13 -9.31
CA ARG A 162 5.41 -42.34 -9.15
C ARG A 162 5.03 -43.80 -9.37
N LYS A 163 5.60 -44.45 -10.38
CA LYS A 163 5.35 -45.87 -10.69
C LYS A 163 5.86 -46.77 -9.56
N ALA A 164 7.05 -46.50 -9.03
CA ALA A 164 7.60 -47.22 -7.88
C ALA A 164 6.71 -47.07 -6.65
N LYS A 165 6.31 -45.83 -6.29
CA LYS A 165 5.37 -45.60 -5.19
C LYS A 165 4.03 -46.30 -5.36
N LEU A 166 3.53 -46.42 -6.60
CA LEU A 166 2.31 -47.16 -6.88
C LEU A 166 2.51 -48.66 -6.64
N ILE A 167 3.61 -49.24 -7.13
CA ILE A 167 3.94 -50.65 -6.91
C ILE A 167 4.10 -50.95 -5.41
N ASP A 168 4.81 -50.10 -4.67
CA ASP A 168 5.00 -50.27 -3.23
C ASP A 168 3.68 -50.19 -2.47
N ARG A 169 2.80 -49.25 -2.86
CA ARG A 169 1.45 -49.14 -2.30
C ARG A 169 0.61 -50.39 -2.58
N LEU A 170 0.67 -50.94 -3.79
CA LEU A 170 -0.08 -52.16 -4.15
C LEU A 170 0.46 -53.39 -3.40
N LYS A 171 1.78 -53.53 -3.26
CA LYS A 171 2.39 -54.62 -2.47
C LYS A 171 1.97 -54.55 -1.01
N ALA A 172 2.03 -53.36 -0.39
CA ALA A 172 1.61 -53.16 0.99
C ALA A 172 0.12 -53.49 1.20
N LEU A 173 -0.73 -53.14 0.25
CA LEU A 173 -2.17 -53.44 0.30
C LEU A 173 -2.42 -54.95 0.21
N ASN A 174 -1.75 -55.65 -0.71
CA ASN A 174 -1.89 -57.10 -0.85
C ASN A 174 -1.34 -57.87 0.36
N SER A 175 -0.25 -57.40 0.97
CA SER A 175 0.25 -58.01 2.21
C SER A 175 -0.68 -57.77 3.39
N ALA A 176 -1.31 -56.60 3.49
CA ALA A 176 -2.27 -56.32 4.57
C ALA A 176 -3.56 -57.16 4.42
N ALA A 177 -4.05 -57.35 3.18
CA ALA A 177 -5.22 -58.19 2.91
C ALA A 177 -4.99 -59.69 3.18
N GLY A 178 -3.74 -60.17 3.10
CA GLY A 178 -3.39 -61.55 3.46
C GLY A 178 -3.27 -61.79 4.97
N VAL A 179 -3.06 -60.74 5.77
CA VAL A 179 -3.00 -60.85 7.24
C VAL A 179 -4.41 -60.84 7.86
N ASP A 180 -5.34 -60.06 7.29
CA ASP A 180 -6.74 -60.01 7.74
C ASP A 180 -7.53 -61.30 7.38
N SER A 181 -7.06 -62.10 6.42
CA SER A 181 -7.70 -63.37 6.06
C SER A 181 -7.21 -64.58 6.87
N ASP A 182 -6.11 -64.44 7.60
CA ASP A 182 -5.50 -65.52 8.39
C ASP A 182 -5.88 -65.45 9.89
N GLU A 183 -6.63 -64.44 10.35
CA GLU A 183 -7.12 -64.30 11.73
C GLU A 183 -8.56 -64.82 11.97
N ASP A 184 -9.30 -65.22 10.92
CA ASP A 184 -10.68 -65.76 11.03
C ASP A 184 -10.76 -67.31 11.04
N ASP A 185 -9.63 -68.02 11.07
CA ASP A 185 -9.54 -69.49 11.10
C ASP A 185 -8.85 -70.04 12.39
N GLU A 186 -9.25 -69.57 13.58
CA GLU A 186 -9.04 -70.27 14.88
C GLU A 186 -10.33 -70.44 15.69
#